data_AF-A0A4V1T8G1-F1
#
_entry.id   AF-A0A4V1T8G1-F1
#
_cell.length_a   1.000
_cell.length_b   1.000
_cell.length_c   1.000
_cell.angle_alpha   90.00
_cell.angle_beta   90.00
_cell.angle_gamma   90.00
#
_symmetry.space_group_name_H-M   'P 1'
#
loop_
_entity.id
_entity.type
_entity.pdbx_description
1 polymer ?
#
loop_
_entity_poly.entity_id
_entity_poly.type
_entity_poly.pdbx_seq_one_letter_code
_entity_poly.pdbx_strand_id
1 'polypeptide(L)'
;MTDADDPGGTLTLEQGRLLQQLSRSVDPAQARWISGYFAGLGAGLARDCVDFPSEDSASQRSLTILYGTETGNAAELARALAATARTRGLHPTLSDMSDYKHRHLADEADLLIVVSTYGEGDPPQPAIGFFEYLEGRKAPRLEGKRFAVLA
;
A
#
# COMPACT_ATOMS: atom_id res chain seq x y z
N MET A 1 -32.69 -12.73 45.08
CA MET A 1 -32.20 -12.26 46.40
C MET A 1 -30.75 -12.68 46.48
N THR A 2 -29.77 -11.88 46.07
CA THR A 2 -29.68 -10.42 45.95
C THR A 2 -28.74 -10.04 44.80
N ASP A 3 -29.04 -8.88 44.22
CA ASP A 3 -28.21 -8.02 43.39
C ASP A 3 -26.73 -7.97 43.78
N ALA A 4 -25.86 -8.02 42.77
CA ALA A 4 -24.60 -7.30 42.72
C ALA A 4 -24.12 -7.28 41.26
N ASP A 5 -24.90 -6.60 40.41
CA ASP A 5 -24.38 -6.03 39.17
C ASP A 5 -23.45 -4.88 39.60
N ASP A 6 -22.15 -5.15 39.69
CA ASP A 6 -21.12 -4.14 39.89
C ASP A 6 -20.79 -3.53 38.52
N PRO A 7 -21.08 -2.23 38.26
CA PRO A 7 -20.77 -1.58 36.99
C PRO A 7 -19.28 -1.21 36.91
N GLY A 8 -18.41 -2.17 37.26
CA GLY A 8 -17.00 -2.01 37.58
C GLY A 8 -16.10 -3.10 36.96
N GLY A 9 -16.22 -3.32 35.64
CA GLY A 9 -15.08 -3.67 34.79
C GLY A 9 -14.26 -4.93 35.13
N THR A 10 -14.88 -6.02 35.60
CA THR A 10 -14.21 -7.32 35.68
C THR A 10 -14.73 -8.30 34.64
N LEU A 11 -13.83 -9.12 34.09
CA LEU A 11 -14.17 -10.15 33.12
C LEU A 11 -15.14 -11.15 33.75
N THR A 12 -16.18 -11.54 33.00
CA THR A 12 -17.07 -12.63 33.42
C THR A 12 -16.30 -13.95 33.56
N LEU A 13 -16.84 -14.90 34.33
CA LEU A 13 -16.22 -16.21 34.53
C LEU A 13 -15.94 -16.94 33.21
N GLU A 14 -16.83 -16.83 32.22
CA GLU A 14 -16.63 -17.44 30.90
C GLU A 14 -15.55 -16.72 30.08
N GLN A 15 -15.53 -15.39 30.09
CA GLN A 15 -14.48 -14.60 29.43
C GLN A 15 -13.09 -14.90 30.03
N GLY A 16 -13.00 -15.06 31.35
CA GLY A 16 -11.77 -15.48 32.03
C GLY A 16 -11.30 -16.87 31.60
N ARG A 17 -12.22 -17.82 31.43
CA ARG A 17 -11.90 -19.17 30.95
C ARG A 17 -11.33 -19.16 29.54
N LEU A 18 -11.92 -18.38 28.64
CA LEU A 18 -11.45 -18.25 27.25
C LEU A 18 -10.05 -17.62 27.18
N LEU A 19 -9.77 -16.59 28.00
CA LEU A 19 -8.46 -15.98 28.06
C LEU A 19 -7.38 -16.94 28.58
N GLN A 20 -7.69 -17.77 29.58
CA GLN A 20 -6.77 -18.79 30.08
C GLN A 20 -6.49 -19.91 29.07
N GLN A 21 -7.46 -20.25 28.22
CA GLN A 21 -7.25 -21.19 27.12
C GLN A 21 -6.36 -20.58 26.04
N LEU A 22 -6.63 -19.32 25.66
CA LEU A 22 -5.84 -18.60 24.66
C LEU A 22 -4.39 -18.39 25.12
N SER A 23 -4.17 -18.07 26.40
CA SER A 23 -2.81 -17.83 26.93
C SER A 23 -1.90 -19.06 26.85
N ARG A 24 -2.47 -20.27 26.77
CA ARG A 24 -1.70 -21.52 26.68
C ARG A 24 -1.27 -21.86 25.24
N SER A 25 -1.87 -21.24 24.23
CA SER A 25 -1.65 -21.55 22.82
C SER A 25 -1.02 -20.40 22.01
N VAL A 26 -0.59 -19.32 22.68
CA VAL A 26 -0.08 -18.09 22.04
C VAL A 26 1.44 -17.93 22.24
N ASP A 27 2.15 -17.62 21.16
CA ASP A 27 3.59 -17.28 21.13
C ASP A 27 3.84 -15.78 21.47
N PRO A 28 5.05 -15.36 21.92
CA PRO A 28 5.34 -13.95 22.21
C PRO A 28 5.08 -12.97 21.07
N ALA A 29 5.23 -13.35 19.80
CA ALA A 29 4.88 -12.47 18.69
C ALA A 29 3.37 -12.23 18.61
N GLN A 30 2.59 -13.30 18.80
CA GLN A 30 1.12 -13.26 18.80
C GLN A 30 0.58 -12.51 20.03
N ALA A 31 1.22 -12.67 21.20
CA ALA A 31 0.86 -11.93 22.41
C ALA A 31 0.99 -10.41 22.23
N ARG A 32 2.07 -9.96 21.57
CA ARG A 32 2.26 -8.53 21.22
C ARG A 32 1.19 -8.03 20.26
N TRP A 33 0.83 -8.84 19.26
CA TRP A 33 -0.24 -8.49 18.31
C TRP A 33 -1.61 -8.39 19.01
N ILE A 34 -1.96 -9.35 19.87
CA ILE A 34 -3.21 -9.35 20.65
C ILE A 34 -3.29 -8.12 21.58
N SER A 35 -2.18 -7.76 22.22
CA SER A 35 -2.11 -6.55 23.04
C SER A 35 -2.39 -5.29 22.22
N GLY A 36 -1.83 -5.19 21.01
CA GLY A 36 -2.10 -4.10 20.08
C GLY A 36 -3.56 -4.06 19.62
N TYR A 37 -4.17 -5.22 19.35
CA TYR A 37 -5.58 -5.35 18.98
C TYR A 37 -6.51 -4.81 20.08
N PHE A 38 -6.31 -5.22 21.34
CA PHE A 38 -7.12 -4.72 22.46
C PHE A 38 -6.85 -3.24 22.78
N ALA A 39 -5.60 -2.78 22.65
CA ALA A 39 -5.27 -1.36 22.77
C ALA A 39 -5.99 -0.53 21.69
N GLY A 40 -6.07 -1.05 20.47
CA GLY A 40 -6.82 -0.46 19.35
C GLY A 40 -8.34 -0.50 19.56
N LEU A 41 -8.88 -1.57 20.16
CA LEU A 41 -10.31 -1.71 20.46
C LEU A 41 -10.79 -0.63 21.44
N GLY A 42 -10.01 -0.34 22.49
CA GLY A 42 -10.30 0.74 23.44
C GLY A 42 -10.24 2.13 22.80
N ALA A 43 -9.33 2.31 21.83
CA ALA A 43 -9.24 3.54 21.04
C ALA A 43 -10.37 3.67 19.99
N GLY A 44 -10.86 2.55 19.45
CA GLY A 44 -11.94 2.46 18.46
C GLY A 44 -13.35 2.70 19.03
N LEU A 45 -13.58 2.49 20.33
CA LEU A 45 -14.86 2.89 20.96
C LEU A 45 -15.06 4.42 21.01
N ALA A 46 -14.03 5.22 20.75
CA ALA A 46 -14.11 6.68 20.60
C ALA A 46 -14.16 7.15 19.13
N ARG A 47 -14.00 6.23 18.16
CA ARG A 47 -13.99 6.55 16.73
C ARG A 47 -14.60 5.38 15.96
N ASP A 48 -15.80 5.58 15.43
CA ASP A 48 -16.39 4.76 14.38
C ASP A 48 -15.43 4.67 13.16
N CYS A 49 -14.49 3.72 13.22
CA CYS A 49 -13.79 3.07 12.12
C CYS A 49 -12.66 2.19 12.71
N VAL A 50 -12.95 0.92 12.99
CA VAL A 50 -11.91 -0.10 13.17
C VAL A 50 -11.68 -0.74 11.81
N ASP A 51 -10.65 -0.27 11.11
CA ASP A 51 -10.10 -0.93 9.94
C ASP A 51 -9.29 -2.14 10.43
N PHE A 52 -9.86 -3.33 10.28
CA PHE A 52 -9.08 -4.56 10.35
C PHE A 52 -8.11 -4.53 9.16
N PRO A 53 -6.82 -4.87 9.31
CA PRO A 53 -6.00 -5.21 8.16
C PRO A 53 -6.59 -6.47 7.53
N SER A 54 -7.53 -6.25 6.63
CA SER A 54 -8.17 -7.24 5.80
C SER A 54 -7.26 -7.33 4.58
N GLU A 55 -6.58 -8.47 4.41
CA GLU A 55 -5.80 -8.74 3.19
C GLU A 55 -6.68 -8.66 1.91
N ASP A 56 -8.02 -8.59 2.07
CA ASP A 56 -9.01 -8.54 1.00
C ASP A 56 -9.80 -7.21 0.85
N SER A 57 -9.42 -6.13 1.55
CA SER A 57 -10.06 -4.80 1.35
C SER A 57 -9.11 -3.74 0.78
N ALA A 58 -7.90 -4.12 0.39
CA ALA A 58 -7.27 -3.43 -0.71
C ALA A 58 -8.12 -3.75 -1.93
N SER A 59 -9.08 -2.88 -2.27
CA SER A 59 -9.53 -2.72 -3.66
C SER A 59 -8.31 -3.00 -4.53
N GLN A 60 -8.29 -4.02 -5.39
CA GLN A 60 -7.07 -4.40 -6.09
C GLN A 60 -6.52 -3.19 -6.83
N ARG A 61 -5.62 -2.44 -6.19
CA ARG A 61 -5.17 -1.14 -6.68
C ARG A 61 -4.25 -1.51 -7.83
N SER A 62 -4.63 -1.10 -9.03
CA SER A 62 -3.83 -1.35 -10.21
C SER A 62 -2.48 -0.68 -10.01
N LEU A 63 -1.42 -1.46 -10.19
CA LEU A 63 -0.05 -0.96 -10.21
C LEU A 63 0.33 -0.68 -11.66
N THR A 64 0.72 0.56 -11.95
CA THR A 64 1.27 0.92 -13.26
C THR A 64 2.75 1.20 -13.09
N ILE A 65 3.57 0.54 -13.89
CA ILE A 65 5.02 0.68 -13.92
C ILE A 65 5.38 1.37 -15.25
N LEU A 66 5.86 2.60 -15.16
CA LEU A 66 6.35 3.37 -16.30
C LEU A 66 7.87 3.31 -16.32
N TYR A 67 8.45 3.06 -17.48
CA TYR A 67 9.91 3.10 -17.63
C TYR A 67 10.37 4.01 -18.75
N GLY A 68 11.46 4.75 -18.50
CA GLY A 68 12.15 5.57 -19.47
C GLY A 68 13.62 5.16 -19.53
N THR A 69 14.10 4.79 -20.71
CA THR A 69 15.43 4.18 -20.85
C THR A 69 16.08 4.51 -22.18
N GLU A 70 17.40 4.69 -22.20
CA GLU A 70 18.16 4.86 -23.44
C GLU A 70 18.80 3.53 -23.88
N THR A 71 19.48 2.85 -22.96
CA THR A 71 20.24 1.61 -23.21
C THR A 71 19.60 0.34 -22.66
N GLY A 72 18.40 0.44 -22.06
CA GLY A 72 17.59 -0.71 -21.63
C GLY A 72 17.70 -1.11 -20.15
N ASN A 73 18.62 -0.55 -19.36
CA ASN A 73 18.79 -0.89 -17.94
C ASN A 73 17.50 -0.68 -17.12
N ALA A 74 16.87 0.50 -17.27
CA ALA A 74 15.62 0.80 -16.58
C ALA A 74 14.47 -0.11 -17.06
N ALA A 75 14.46 -0.54 -18.33
CA ALA A 75 13.47 -1.49 -18.85
C ALA A 75 13.60 -2.86 -18.18
N GLU A 76 14.83 -3.36 -18.05
CA GLU A 76 15.11 -4.65 -17.42
C GLU A 76 14.69 -4.64 -15.95
N LEU A 77 15.05 -3.58 -15.23
CA LEU A 77 14.67 -3.39 -13.84
C LEU A 77 13.15 -3.30 -13.67
N ALA A 78 12.47 -2.55 -14.53
CA ALA A 78 11.01 -2.44 -14.51
C ALA A 78 10.32 -3.79 -14.78
N ARG A 79 10.86 -4.62 -15.68
CA ARG A 79 10.37 -6.00 -15.91
C ARG A 79 10.59 -6.89 -14.69
N ALA A 80 11.74 -6.81 -14.03
CA ALA A 80 12.04 -7.58 -12.82
C ALA A 80 11.11 -7.19 -11.66
N LEU A 81 10.83 -5.89 -11.51
CA LEU A 81 9.88 -5.37 -10.53
C LEU A 81 8.44 -5.81 -10.86
N ALA A 82 8.04 -5.78 -12.12
CA ALA A 82 6.74 -6.30 -12.56
C ALA A 82 6.58 -7.79 -12.23
N ALA A 83 7.61 -8.61 -12.50
CA ALA A 83 7.60 -10.03 -12.17
C ALA A 83 7.47 -10.25 -10.65
N THR A 84 8.22 -9.50 -9.85
CA THR A 84 8.17 -9.58 -8.38
C THR A 84 6.85 -9.08 -7.81
N ALA A 85 6.25 -8.06 -8.40
CA ALA A 85 4.93 -7.57 -8.01
C ALA A 85 3.85 -8.64 -8.28
N ARG A 86 3.92 -9.34 -9.42
CA ARG A 86 3.02 -10.46 -9.74
C ARG A 86 3.13 -11.60 -8.74
N THR A 87 4.33 -11.97 -8.30
CA THR A 87 4.50 -13.04 -7.30
C THR A 87 3.93 -12.66 -5.93
N ARG A 88 3.74 -11.36 -5.66
CA ARG A 88 3.11 -10.83 -4.45
C ARG A 88 1.60 -10.59 -4.60
N GLY A 89 0.98 -11.09 -5.67
CA GLY A 89 -0.46 -10.97 -5.91
C GLY A 89 -0.90 -9.60 -6.46
N LEU A 90 0.03 -8.75 -6.91
CA LEU A 90 -0.31 -7.50 -7.59
C LEU A 90 -0.49 -7.74 -9.09
N HIS A 91 -1.25 -6.85 -9.74
CA HIS A 91 -1.48 -6.88 -11.18
C HIS A 91 -0.80 -5.68 -11.87
N PRO A 92 0.53 -5.71 -12.10
CA PRO A 92 1.25 -4.61 -12.71
C PRO A 92 1.01 -4.52 -14.22
N THR A 93 0.70 -3.31 -14.69
CA THR A 93 0.78 -2.90 -16.08
C THR A 93 2.14 -2.25 -16.32
N LEU A 94 2.90 -2.72 -17.31
CA LEU A 94 4.21 -2.19 -17.65
C LEU A 94 4.12 -1.41 -18.97
N SER A 95 4.57 -0.16 -19.01
CA SER A 95 4.57 0.68 -20.21
C SER A 95 5.86 1.46 -20.37
N ASP A 96 6.35 1.56 -21.60
CA ASP A 96 7.35 2.57 -21.96
C ASP A 96 6.69 3.96 -21.83
N MET A 97 7.46 4.95 -21.39
CA MET A 97 6.99 6.33 -21.24
C MET A 97 6.59 6.96 -22.59
N SER A 98 7.24 6.57 -23.69
CA SER A 98 6.94 7.09 -25.04
C SER A 98 5.59 6.60 -25.57
N ASP A 99 5.16 5.42 -25.14
CA ASP A 99 3.87 4.82 -25.50
C ASP A 99 2.75 5.15 -24.50
N TYR A 100 3.09 5.74 -23.35
CA TYR A 100 2.14 5.99 -22.28
C TYR A 100 1.20 7.16 -22.62
N LYS A 101 -0.11 6.92 -22.52
CA LYS A 101 -1.11 7.98 -22.73
C LYS A 101 -1.24 8.83 -21.47
N HIS A 102 -0.60 10.00 -21.48
CA HIS A 102 -0.52 10.92 -20.33
C HIS A 102 -1.86 11.25 -19.65
N ARG A 103 -2.96 11.25 -20.40
CA ARG A 103 -4.31 11.49 -19.86
C ARG A 103 -4.76 10.43 -18.84
N HIS A 104 -4.20 9.21 -18.89
CA HIS A 104 -4.52 8.14 -17.95
C HIS A 104 -3.90 8.35 -16.57
N LEU A 105 -2.94 9.28 -16.43
CA LEU A 105 -2.23 9.54 -15.18
C LEU A 105 -3.18 9.90 -14.02
N ALA A 106 -4.29 10.57 -14.31
CA ALA A 106 -5.30 10.91 -13.31
C ALA A 106 -6.07 9.69 -12.78
N ASP A 107 -6.16 8.62 -13.59
CA ASP A 107 -6.93 7.42 -13.29
C ASP A 107 -6.10 6.36 -12.54
N GLU A 108 -4.77 6.43 -12.62
CA GLU A 108 -3.86 5.48 -11.96
C GLU A 108 -4.07 5.43 -10.45
N ALA A 109 -3.96 4.24 -9.83
CA ALA A 109 -4.06 4.09 -8.39
C ALA A 109 -2.68 4.12 -7.71
N ASP A 110 -1.81 3.20 -8.14
CA ASP A 110 -0.43 3.08 -7.69
C ASP A 110 0.51 3.20 -8.89
N LEU A 111 1.49 4.10 -8.82
CA LEU A 111 2.42 4.39 -9.90
C LEU A 111 3.87 4.11 -9.49
N LEU A 112 4.60 3.33 -10.26
CA LEU A 112 6.03 3.13 -10.10
C LEU A 112 6.74 3.66 -11.34
N ILE A 113 7.64 4.61 -11.16
CA ILE A 113 8.43 5.21 -12.23
C ILE A 113 9.86 4.66 -12.13
N VAL A 114 10.36 4.07 -13.22
CA VAL A 114 11.74 3.57 -13.34
C VAL A 114 12.42 4.30 -14.50
N VAL A 115 13.28 5.27 -14.22
CA VAL A 115 13.77 6.18 -15.26
C VAL A 115 15.26 6.40 -15.13
N SER A 116 16.03 6.19 -16.20
CA SER A 116 17.44 6.61 -16.20
C SER A 116 17.55 8.13 -16.36
N THR A 117 18.72 8.70 -16.10
CA THR A 117 19.07 10.06 -16.54
C THR A 117 20.08 9.99 -17.67
N TYR A 118 20.21 11.06 -18.45
CA TYR A 118 21.18 11.19 -19.53
C TYR A 118 21.91 12.54 -19.43
N GLY A 119 23.20 12.55 -19.77
CA GLY A 119 24.02 13.78 -19.77
C GLY A 119 24.08 14.46 -18.41
N GLU A 120 23.58 15.70 -18.36
CA GLU A 120 23.62 16.60 -17.18
C GLU A 120 22.43 16.40 -16.22
N GLY A 121 21.70 15.29 -16.36
CA GLY A 121 20.51 14.98 -15.55
C GLY A 121 19.19 15.06 -16.32
N ASP A 122 19.24 15.17 -17.64
CA ASP A 122 18.06 15.19 -18.50
C ASP A 122 17.37 13.82 -18.54
N PRO A 123 16.05 13.77 -18.75
CA PRO A 123 15.36 12.51 -19.02
C PRO A 123 15.84 11.89 -20.34
N PRO A 124 15.83 10.55 -20.47
CA PRO A 124 16.15 9.85 -21.72
C PRO A 124 15.10 10.17 -22.78
N GLN A 125 15.41 9.93 -24.05
CA GLN A 125 14.56 10.32 -25.17
C GLN A 125 13.10 9.83 -25.03
N PRO A 126 12.83 8.57 -24.61
CA PRO A 126 11.45 8.08 -24.45
C PRO A 126 10.67 8.75 -23.29
N ALA A 127 11.37 9.41 -22.36
CA ALA A 127 10.77 10.01 -21.17
C ALA A 127 10.51 11.52 -21.30
N ILE A 128 11.07 12.21 -22.29
CA ILE A 128 10.97 13.67 -22.46
C ILE A 128 9.50 14.12 -22.48
N GLY A 129 8.66 13.51 -23.32
CA GLY A 129 7.26 13.91 -23.46
C GLY A 129 6.47 13.75 -22.16
N PHE A 130 6.75 12.69 -21.40
CA PHE A 130 6.12 12.47 -20.09
C PHE A 130 6.60 13.50 -19.06
N PHE A 131 7.90 13.81 -19.04
CA PHE A 131 8.49 14.83 -18.17
C PHE A 131 7.90 16.22 -18.44
N GLU A 132 7.87 16.65 -19.70
CA GLU A 132 7.27 17.93 -20.11
C GLU A 132 5.78 18.01 -19.77
N TYR A 133 5.04 16.89 -19.90
CA TYR A 133 3.63 16.84 -19.50
C TYR A 133 3.44 17.07 -18.00
N LEU A 134 4.29 16.48 -17.16
CA LEU A 134 4.26 16.64 -15.71
C LEU A 134 4.60 18.08 -15.28
N GLU A 135 5.56 18.73 -15.95
CA GLU A 135 5.88 20.14 -15.69
C GLU A 135 4.84 21.11 -16.26
N GLY A 136 4.04 20.65 -17.22
CA GLY A 136 3.04 21.46 -17.90
C GLY A 136 1.80 21.77 -17.04
N ARG A 137 1.10 22.84 -17.41
CA ARG A 137 -0.15 23.27 -16.76
C ARG A 137 -1.32 22.28 -16.88
N LYS A 138 -1.20 21.27 -17.75
CA LYS A 138 -2.21 20.24 -18.00
C LYS A 138 -2.02 19.01 -17.11
N ALA A 139 -0.93 18.92 -16.34
CA ALA A 139 -0.70 17.83 -15.41
C ALA A 139 -1.84 17.76 -14.38
N PRO A 140 -2.45 16.57 -14.18
CA PRO A 140 -3.49 16.41 -13.17
C PRO A 140 -2.87 16.49 -11.78
N ARG A 141 -3.69 16.90 -10.81
CA ARG A 141 -3.34 16.74 -9.39
C ARG A 141 -3.43 15.26 -9.01
N LEU A 142 -2.39 14.73 -8.38
CA LEU A 142 -2.31 13.33 -7.95
C LEU A 142 -2.76 13.14 -6.48
N GLU A 143 -3.82 13.85 -6.09
CA GLU A 143 -4.35 13.76 -4.73
C GLU A 143 -4.85 12.33 -4.43
N GLY A 144 -4.36 11.73 -3.34
CA GLY A 144 -4.73 10.36 -2.94
C GLY A 144 -4.11 9.22 -3.76
N LYS A 145 -3.21 9.53 -4.71
CA LYS A 145 -2.44 8.53 -5.48
C LYS A 145 -1.15 8.18 -4.76
N ARG A 146 -0.70 6.92 -4.87
CA ARG A 146 0.60 6.49 -4.34
C ARG A 146 1.58 6.37 -5.49
N PHE A 147 2.78 6.92 -5.31
CA PHE A 147 3.83 6.76 -6.30
C PHE A 147 5.20 6.51 -5.67
N ALA A 148 6.08 5.89 -6.44
CA ALA A 148 7.49 5.71 -6.13
C ALA A 148 8.33 5.97 -7.39
N VAL A 149 9.55 6.46 -7.20
CA VAL A 149 10.50 6.74 -8.29
C VAL A 149 11.80 6.01 -7.99
N LEU A 150 12.31 5.32 -9.00
CA LEU A 150 13.62 4.67 -9.00
C LEU A 150 14.39 5.22 -10.20
N ALA A 151 15.49 5.91 -9.93
CA ALA A 151 16.35 6.55 -10.92
C ALA A 151 17.80 6.10 -10.78
#